data_AF-A0A6N7VUL9-F1
#
_entry.id   AF-A0A6N7VUL9-F1
#
_cell.length_a   1.000
_cell.length_b   1.000
_cell.length_c   1.000
_cell.angle_alpha   90.00
_cell.angle_beta   90.00
_cell.angle_gamma   90.00
#
_symmetry.space_group_name_H-M   'P 1'
#
loop_
_entity.id
_entity.type
_entity.pdbx_description
1 polymer ?
#
loop_
_entity_poly.entity_id
_entity_poly.type
_entity_poly.pdbx_seq_one_letter_code
_entity_poly.pdbx_strand_id
1 'polypeptide(L)' 'MDYYKKKKMANLILGLIFIIAVILQFIGHATTGYKYLFIQIISLGLLLLDLYLYNRRFS' A
#
# COMPACT_ATOMS: atom_id res chain seq x y z
N MET A 1 -1.32 -28.30 3.52
CA MET A 1 -0.43 -27.32 4.19
C MET A 1 0.02 -26.15 3.30
N ASP A 2 -0.17 -26.18 1.97
CA ASP A 2 0.30 -25.12 1.05
C ASP A 2 -0.51 -23.81 1.12
N TYR A 3 -1.83 -23.92 1.33
CA TYR A 3 -2.77 -22.79 1.29
C TYR A 3 -2.47 -21.71 2.35
N TYR A 4 -2.07 -22.13 3.56
CA TYR A 4 -1.74 -21.22 4.65
C TYR A 4 -0.43 -20.46 4.41
N LYS A 5 0.56 -21.09 3.78
CA LYS A 5 1.83 -20.44 3.41
C LYS A 5 1.59 -19.36 2.35
N LYS A 6 0.74 -19.63 1.35
CA LYS A 6 0.37 -18.66 0.32
C LYS A 6 -0.35 -17.44 0.90
N LYS A 7 -1.29 -17.65 1.83
CA LYS A 7 -1.96 -16.54 2.55
C LYS A 7 -0.97 -15.69 3.36
N LYS A 8 -0.02 -16.33 4.07
CA LYS A 8 0.99 -15.64 4.88
C LYS A 8 1.94 -14.81 4.02
N MET A 9 2.41 -15.34 2.88
CA MET A 9 3.23 -14.57 1.93
C MET A 9 2.47 -13.39 1.32
N ALA A 10 1.21 -13.59 0.92
CA ALA A 10 0.40 -12.50 0.37
C ALA A 10 0.19 -11.35 1.37
N ASN A 11 0.00 -11.65 2.66
CA ASN A 11 -0.09 -10.61 3.69
C ASN A 11 1.24 -9.90 3.93
N LEU A 12 2.37 -10.62 3.82
CA LEU A 12 3.70 -10.03 3.89
C LEU A 12 3.97 -9.06 2.73
N ILE A 13 3.52 -9.44 1.52
CA ILE A 13 3.61 -8.59 0.32
C ILE A 13 2.74 -7.35 0.46
N LEU A 14 1.49 -7.48 0.93
CA LEU A 14 0.61 -6.34 1.22
C LEU A 14 1.25 -5.39 2.25
N GLY A 15 1.82 -5.94 3.33
CA GLY A 15 2.54 -5.13 4.32
C GLY A 15 3.75 -4.38 3.74
N LEU A 16 4.51 -4.99 2.83
CA LEU A 16 5.61 -4.31 2.13
C LEU A 16 5.11 -3.20 1.21
N ILE A 17 4.02 -3.45 0.46
CA ILE A 17 3.39 -2.44 -0.41
C ILE A 17 2.90 -1.26 0.42
N PHE A 18 2.28 -1.52 1.57
CA PHE A 18 1.84 -0.50 2.51
C PHE A 18 3.01 0.39 2.97
N ILE A 19 4.12 -0.22 3.43
CA ILE A 19 5.30 0.53 3.87
C ILE A 19 5.84 1.41 2.73
N ILE A 20 5.96 0.88 1.52
CA ILE A 20 6.45 1.62 0.35
C ILE A 20 5.50 2.78 0.01
N ALA A 21 4.19 2.54 0.02
CA ALA A 21 3.19 3.57 -0.26
C ALA A 21 3.24 4.70 0.78
N VAL A 22 3.38 4.37 2.06
CA VAL A 22 3.57 5.37 3.14
C VAL A 22 4.83 6.21 2.89
N ILE A 23 5.97 5.57 2.57
CA ILE A 23 7.22 6.30 2.27
C ILE A 23 7.04 7.25 1.08
N LEU A 24 6.38 6.79 0.01
CA LEU A 24 6.07 7.63 -1.15
C LEU A 24 5.21 8.85 -0.77
N GLN A 25 4.27 8.68 0.17
CA GLN A 25 3.43 9.77 0.64
C GLN A 25 4.23 10.88 1.35
N PHE A 26 5.19 10.49 2.20
CA PHE A 26 6.07 11.44 2.87
C PHE A 26 7.03 12.13 1.89
N ILE A 27 7.61 11.39 0.94
CA ILE A 27 8.47 11.97 -0.09
C ILE A 27 7.70 12.96 -0.96
N GLY A 28 6.50 12.59 -1.42
CA GLY A 28 5.65 13.45 -2.21
C GLY A 28 5.14 14.67 -1.44
N HIS A 29 5.06 14.60 -0.10
CA HIS A 29 4.72 15.75 0.74
C HIS A 29 5.91 16.71 0.95
N ALA A 30 7.12 16.17 1.07
CA ALA A 30 8.33 16.96 1.27
C ALA A 30 8.76 17.75 0.02
N THR A 31 8.16 17.47 -1.15
CA THR A 31 8.51 18.11 -2.43
C THR A 31 7.32 18.83 -3.04
N THR A 32 7.55 20.05 -3.56
CA THR A 32 6.52 20.86 -4.20
C THR A 32 6.52 20.64 -5.72
N GLY A 33 5.34 20.40 -6.30
CA GLY A 33 5.15 20.28 -7.75
C GLY A 33 4.06 19.29 -8.15
N TYR A 34 3.42 19.54 -9.30
CA TYR A 34 2.30 18.73 -9.81
C TYR A 34 2.63 17.24 -9.96
N LYS A 35 3.89 16.91 -10.29
CA LYS A 35 4.35 15.52 -10.37
C LYS A 35 4.30 14.80 -9.01
N TYR A 36 4.67 15.49 -7.94
CA TYR A 36 4.68 14.93 -6.58
C TYR A 36 3.27 14.83 -6.00
N LEU A 37 2.38 15.75 -6.39
CA LEU A 37 0.95 15.69 -6.05
C LEU A 37 0.27 14.47 -6.69
N PHE A 38 0.63 14.14 -7.94
CA PHE A 38 0.15 12.92 -8.60
C PHE A 38 0.68 11.64 -7.92
N ILE A 39 1.96 11.64 -7.53
CA ILE A 39 2.57 10.54 -6.75
C ILE A 39 1.83 10.35 -5.42
N GLN A 40 1.46 11.43 -4.73
CA GLN A 40 0.66 11.35 -3.52
C GLN A 40 -0.71 10.72 -3.76
N ILE A 41 -1.43 11.15 -4.80
CA ILE A 41 -2.77 10.60 -5.11
C ILE A 41 -2.68 9.10 -5.40
N ILE A 42 -1.67 8.67 -6.17
CA ILE A 42 -1.45 7.24 -6.44
C ILE A 42 -1.15 6.47 -5.16
N SER A 43 -0.24 6.99 -4.32
CA SER A 43 0.13 6.35 -3.06
C SER A 43 -1.09 6.21 -2.14
N LEU A 44 -1.94 7.24 -2.08
CA LEU A 44 -3.17 7.23 -1.29
C LEU A 44 -4.17 6.20 -1.81
N GLY A 45 -4.30 6.07 -3.13
CA GLY A 45 -5.10 5.02 -3.77
C GLY A 45 -4.59 3.62 -3.44
N LEU A 46 -3.27 3.41 -3.44
CA LEU A 46 -2.65 2.15 -3.05
C LEU A 46 -2.90 1.81 -1.57
N LEU A 47 -2.82 2.79 -0.67
CA LEU A 47 -3.12 2.60 0.76
C LEU A 47 -4.59 2.20 0.98
N LEU A 48 -5.51 2.87 0.30
CA LEU A 48 -6.95 2.54 0.37
C LEU A 48 -7.24 1.15 -0.21
N LEU A 49 -6.58 0.79 -1.30
CA LEU A 49 -6.72 -0.54 -1.92
C LEU A 49 -6.16 -1.63 -1.01
N ASP A 50 -5.00 -1.40 -0.40
CA ASP A 50 -4.39 -2.32 0.57
C ASP A 50 -5.32 -2.54 1.77
N LEU A 51 -5.87 -1.45 2.32
CA LEU A 51 -6.85 -1.50 3.40
C LEU A 51 -8.13 -2.24 2.99
N TYR A 52 -8.65 -1.99 1.79
CA TYR A 52 -9.81 -2.69 1.26
C TYR A 52 -9.58 -4.19 1.10
N LEU A 53 -8.42 -4.58 0.53
CA LEU A 53 -8.05 -5.99 0.36
C LEU A 53 -7.86 -6.69 1.69
N TYR A 54 -7.24 -6.01 2.67
CA TYR A 54 -7.13 -6.50 4.02
C TYR A 54 -8.51 -6.70 4.64
N ASN A 55 -9.35 -5.67 4.62
CA ASN A 55 -10.68 -5.72 5.24
C ASN A 55 -11.56 -6.80 4.61
N ARG A 56 -11.57 -6.92 3.27
CA ARG A 56 -12.30 -7.98 2.55
C ARG A 56 -11.82 -9.40 2.89
N ARG A 57 -10.55 -9.56 3.29
CA ARG A 57 -9.95 -10.86 3.58
C ARG A 57 -10.15 -11.31 5.03
N PHE A 58 -10.41 -10.36 5.94
CA PHE A 58 -10.53 -10.58 7.37
C PHE A 58 -11.94 -10.30 7.93
N SER A 59 -12.84 -9.70 7.14
CA SER A 59 -14.27 -9.59 7.42
C SER A 59 -15.05 -10.78 6.87
#